data_AF-A0A956XSE7-F1
#
_entry.id   AF-A0A956XSE7-F1
#
_cell.length_a   1.000
_cell.length_b   1.000
_cell.length_c   1.000
_cell.angle_alpha   90.00
_cell.angle_beta   90.00
_cell.angle_gamma   90.00
#
_symmetry.space_group_name_H-M   'P 1'
#
loop_
_entity.id
_entity.type
_entity.pdbx_description
1 polymer ?
#
loop_
_entity_poly.entity_id
_entity_poly.type
_entity_poly.pdbx_seq_one_letter_code
_entity_poly.pdbx_strand_id
1 'polypeptide(L)'
;MTTDTAKQFHFTGSLTKDDSKTYHPHTFEVPAGTTNIHVDFAFTPFYATGRIHRNQIDLSFNDPDGIRGVWNRVKAEGADINGIYSTPGIGSWPIQPGTWTVFVAAHRILPPDTVTYELTISLSDEPLTITAPQYDGSQRVANANPGWYRGDLHAHTIHSDGWWDIPEFTAYMRGQGLDFVTLS
;
A
#
# COMPACT_ATOMS: atom_id res chain seq x y z
N MET A 1 -32.69 -9.30 13.50
CA MET A 1 -32.71 -8.12 12.60
C MET A 1 -31.42 -7.36 12.88
N THR A 2 -30.34 -7.76 12.20
CA THR A 2 -29.04 -7.10 12.27
C THR A 2 -29.01 -6.07 11.14
N THR A 3 -29.32 -4.82 11.47
CA THR A 3 -28.94 -3.71 10.60
C THR A 3 -27.46 -3.47 10.85
N ASP A 4 -26.65 -4.22 10.13
CA ASP A 4 -25.20 -4.05 10.04
C ASP A 4 -24.93 -2.75 9.26
N THR A 5 -24.79 -1.65 9.99
CA THR A 5 -24.23 -0.42 9.42
C THR A 5 -22.72 -0.53 9.52
N ALA A 6 -22.09 -1.09 8.49
CA ALA A 6 -20.67 -0.93 8.26
C ALA A 6 -20.30 0.53 8.48
N LYS A 7 -19.41 0.79 9.44
CA LYS A 7 -19.03 2.17 9.79
C LYS A 7 -18.17 2.70 8.66
N GLN A 8 -18.68 3.69 7.95
CA GLN A 8 -18.00 4.28 6.80
C GLN A 8 -17.58 5.73 7.08
N PHE A 9 -16.39 6.09 6.61
CA PHE A 9 -15.88 7.45 6.60
C PHE A 9 -15.60 7.85 5.16
N HIS A 10 -15.92 9.09 4.82
CA HIS A 10 -15.71 9.62 3.48
C HIS A 10 -15.04 10.98 3.56
N PHE A 11 -13.96 11.13 2.81
CA PHE A 11 -13.16 12.34 2.73
C PHE A 11 -12.96 12.71 1.27
N THR A 12 -12.92 14.01 1.00
CA THR A 12 -12.59 14.54 -0.32
C THR A 12 -11.53 15.62 -0.18
N GLY A 13 -10.84 15.90 -1.28
CA GLY A 13 -9.87 16.97 -1.30
C GLY A 13 -9.48 17.39 -2.70
N SER A 14 -8.71 18.47 -2.76
CA SER A 14 -8.13 19.02 -3.99
C SER A 14 -6.67 19.34 -3.76
N LEU A 15 -5.84 19.04 -4.75
CA LEU A 15 -4.39 19.20 -4.72
C LEU A 15 -3.94 19.98 -5.95
N THR A 16 -3.08 20.94 -5.73
CA THR A 16 -2.41 21.74 -6.75
C THR A 16 -0.94 21.34 -6.82
N LYS A 17 -0.18 21.94 -7.74
CA LYS A 17 1.27 21.74 -7.82
C LYS A 17 1.97 22.02 -6.48
N ASP A 18 1.50 23.01 -5.72
CA ASP A 18 2.12 23.44 -4.46
C ASP A 18 1.97 22.40 -3.34
N ASP A 19 1.01 21.49 -3.49
CA ASP A 19 0.85 20.31 -2.64
C ASP A 19 1.77 19.15 -3.05
N SER A 20 2.67 19.34 -4.03
CA SER A 20 3.67 18.31 -4.32
C SER A 20 4.63 18.16 -3.15
N LYS A 21 4.90 16.91 -2.75
CA LYS A 21 5.75 16.53 -1.61
C LYS A 21 5.16 16.88 -0.24
N THR A 22 3.84 17.02 -0.15
CA THR A 22 3.13 17.19 1.12
C THR A 22 2.28 15.95 1.46
N TYR A 23 1.83 15.91 2.72
CA TYR A 23 0.98 14.85 3.27
C TYR A 23 -0.30 15.48 3.82
N HIS A 24 -1.45 14.92 3.46
CA HIS A 24 -2.76 15.42 3.88
C HIS A 24 -3.41 14.37 4.79
N PRO A 25 -3.45 14.58 6.12
CA PRO A 25 -3.96 13.60 7.07
C PRO A 25 -5.49 13.59 7.12
N HIS A 26 -6.06 12.38 7.18
CA HIS A 26 -7.47 12.11 7.43
C HIS A 26 -7.60 11.10 8.57
N THR A 27 -8.20 11.54 9.67
CA THR A 27 -8.28 10.76 10.91
C THR A 27 -9.68 10.15 11.07
N PHE A 28 -9.74 8.91 11.54
CA PHE A 28 -10.98 8.17 11.76
C PHE A 28 -10.85 7.22 12.96
N GLU A 29 -11.99 6.87 13.57
CA GLU A 29 -12.04 6.05 14.78
C GLU A 29 -12.41 4.60 14.45
N VAL A 30 -11.51 3.67 14.76
CA VAL A 30 -11.67 2.23 14.60
C VAL A 30 -12.16 1.60 15.91
N PRO A 31 -13.39 1.03 15.94
CA PRO A 31 -13.89 0.35 17.14
C PRO A 31 -13.11 -0.92 17.50
N ALA A 32 -13.20 -1.32 18.77
CA ALA A 32 -12.78 -2.66 19.18
C ALA A 32 -13.61 -3.73 18.46
N GLY A 33 -12.95 -4.80 18.03
CA GLY A 33 -13.58 -5.89 17.29
C GLY A 33 -13.56 -5.75 15.77
N THR A 34 -13.11 -4.61 15.21
CA THR A 34 -12.91 -4.49 13.77
C THR A 34 -11.93 -5.55 13.26
N THR A 35 -12.36 -6.30 12.25
CA THR A 35 -11.60 -7.37 11.62
C THR A 35 -10.95 -6.91 10.32
N ASN A 36 -11.58 -5.98 9.58
CA ASN A 36 -11.07 -5.43 8.32
C ASN A 36 -11.36 -3.94 8.17
N ILE A 37 -10.39 -3.24 7.59
CA ILE A 37 -10.52 -1.86 7.11
C ILE A 37 -10.36 -1.92 5.58
N HIS A 38 -11.43 -1.65 4.86
CA HIS A 38 -11.42 -1.52 3.41
C HIS A 38 -11.26 -0.05 3.02
N VAL A 39 -10.39 0.23 2.06
CA VAL A 39 -10.03 1.58 1.63
C VAL A 39 -10.18 1.71 0.12
N ASP A 40 -11.15 2.51 -0.30
CA ASP A 40 -11.30 2.95 -1.67
C ASP A 40 -10.67 4.32 -1.84
N PHE A 41 -9.90 4.50 -2.92
CA PHE A 41 -9.30 5.78 -3.24
C PHE A 41 -9.32 6.03 -4.74
N ALA A 42 -9.78 7.20 -5.13
CA ALA A 42 -9.81 7.64 -6.52
C ALA A 42 -9.37 9.09 -6.61
N PHE A 43 -8.65 9.43 -7.68
CA PHE A 43 -8.31 10.82 -7.97
C PHE A 43 -8.32 11.09 -9.46
N THR A 44 -8.55 12.35 -9.82
CA THR A 44 -8.62 12.80 -11.20
C THR A 44 -8.10 14.24 -11.33
N PRO A 45 -7.39 14.60 -12.41
CA PRO A 45 -7.01 13.72 -13.51
C PRO A 45 -5.78 12.85 -13.18
N PHE A 46 -5.71 11.66 -13.76
CA PHE A 46 -4.55 10.79 -13.62
C PHE A 46 -3.32 11.34 -14.37
N TYR A 47 -3.55 11.96 -15.53
CA TYR A 47 -2.56 12.74 -16.28
C TYR A 47 -3.04 14.19 -16.38
N ALA A 48 -2.21 15.13 -15.96
CA ALA A 48 -2.51 16.54 -16.20
C ALA A 48 -2.46 16.88 -17.69
N THR A 49 -3.23 17.89 -18.08
CA THR A 49 -3.37 18.37 -19.45
C THR A 49 -2.02 18.69 -20.06
N GLY A 50 -1.73 18.05 -21.20
CA GLY A 50 -0.46 18.21 -21.91
C GLY A 50 0.75 17.54 -21.24
N ARG A 51 0.56 16.65 -20.26
CA ARG A 51 1.63 15.91 -19.59
C ARG A 51 1.64 14.44 -19.97
N ILE A 52 2.84 13.90 -20.15
CA ILE A 52 3.07 12.46 -20.39
C ILE A 52 3.32 11.68 -19.09
N HIS A 53 3.60 12.38 -18.00
CA HIS A 53 3.80 11.77 -16.68
C HIS A 53 2.50 11.87 -15.90
N ARG A 54 2.21 10.83 -15.11
CA ARG A 54 1.05 10.79 -14.22
C ARG A 54 1.24 11.67 -12.99
N ASN A 55 0.13 12.19 -12.46
CA ASN A 55 0.06 12.56 -11.06
C ASN A 55 0.34 11.31 -10.21
N GLN A 56 1.06 11.48 -9.12
CA GLN A 56 1.46 10.39 -8.24
C GLN A 56 1.02 10.71 -6.83
N ILE A 57 0.08 9.91 -6.34
CA ILE A 57 -0.53 10.02 -5.02
C ILE A 57 -0.57 8.61 -4.45
N ASP A 58 -0.01 8.45 -3.27
CA ASP A 58 0.05 7.21 -2.52
C ASP A 58 -0.67 7.40 -1.19
N LEU A 59 -1.07 6.30 -0.54
CA LEU A 59 -1.68 6.36 0.80
C LEU A 59 -0.74 5.75 1.82
N SER A 60 -0.41 6.47 2.89
CA SER A 60 0.24 5.88 4.05
C SER A 60 -0.72 5.76 5.22
N PHE A 61 -0.61 4.68 5.97
CA PHE A 61 -1.54 4.35 7.05
C PHE A 61 -0.78 4.35 8.37
N ASN A 62 -1.32 5.07 9.35
CA ASN A 62 -0.91 4.95 10.74
C ASN A 62 -2.07 4.40 11.57
N ASP A 63 -1.75 3.42 12.41
CA ASP A 63 -2.60 2.96 13.49
C ASP A 63 -2.14 3.61 14.82
N PRO A 64 -2.80 3.34 15.96
CA PRO A 64 -2.39 3.85 17.26
C PRO A 64 -0.94 3.54 17.67
N ASP A 65 -0.35 2.46 17.14
CA ASP A 65 1.02 2.03 17.45
C ASP A 65 2.05 2.63 16.48
N GLY A 66 1.61 3.31 15.42
CA GLY A 66 2.46 4.03 14.48
C GLY A 66 2.24 3.60 13.04
N ILE A 67 3.32 3.49 12.27
CA ILE A 67 3.24 3.25 10.83
C ILE A 67 2.79 1.81 10.55
N ARG A 68 1.70 1.70 9.79
CA ARG A 68 1.16 0.43 9.31
C ARG A 68 1.73 0.01 7.95
N GLY A 69 2.01 0.99 7.09
CA GLY A 69 2.58 0.76 5.76
C GLY A 69 2.12 1.81 4.75
N VAL A 70 2.48 1.57 3.49
CA VAL A 70 2.18 2.48 2.38
C VAL A 70 1.62 1.68 1.20
N TRP A 71 0.58 2.21 0.59
CA TRP A 71 -0.01 1.70 -0.63
C TRP A 71 0.37 2.63 -1.79
N ASN A 72 1.45 2.26 -2.50
CA ASN A 72 2.04 3.05 -3.60
C ASN A 72 1.34 2.86 -4.95
N ARG A 73 0.32 2.01 -4.99
CA ARG A 73 -0.35 1.63 -6.23
C ARG A 73 -1.83 1.46 -6.02
N VAL A 74 -2.52 2.58 -6.03
CA VAL A 74 -3.97 2.63 -5.97
C VAL A 74 -4.57 1.81 -7.12
N LYS A 75 -5.47 0.91 -6.78
CA LYS A 75 -6.18 0.05 -7.73
C LYS A 75 -7.69 0.21 -7.56
N ALA A 76 -8.43 -0.18 -8.58
CA ALA A 76 -9.89 -0.02 -8.60
C ALA A 76 -10.59 -0.90 -7.55
N GLU A 77 -9.95 -1.99 -7.13
CA GLU A 77 -10.47 -2.89 -6.09
C GLU A 77 -10.28 -2.38 -4.67
N GLY A 78 -9.60 -1.24 -4.47
CA GLY A 78 -9.25 -0.74 -3.15
C GLY A 78 -8.10 -1.48 -2.49
N ALA A 79 -7.94 -1.25 -1.18
CA ALA A 79 -7.00 -1.94 -0.32
C ALA A 79 -7.69 -2.46 0.94
N ASP A 80 -7.27 -3.63 1.40
CA ASP A 80 -7.73 -4.24 2.65
C ASP A 80 -6.60 -4.24 3.68
N ILE A 81 -6.93 -3.87 4.92
CA ILE A 81 -6.02 -3.90 6.06
C ILE A 81 -6.65 -4.80 7.13
N ASN A 82 -5.97 -5.88 7.47
CA ASN A 82 -6.43 -6.84 8.47
C ASN A 82 -5.26 -7.60 9.13
N GLY A 83 -5.60 -8.54 10.02
CA GLY A 83 -4.64 -9.35 10.77
C GLY A 83 -4.21 -10.67 10.13
N ILE A 84 -4.71 -11.02 8.94
CA ILE A 84 -4.37 -12.28 8.26
C ILE A 84 -3.53 -12.01 7.01
N TYR A 85 -4.05 -11.18 6.11
CA TYR A 85 -3.38 -10.78 4.88
C TYR A 85 -3.93 -9.43 4.38
N SER A 86 -3.17 -8.38 4.63
CA SER A 86 -3.41 -7.04 4.11
C SER A 86 -2.92 -6.90 2.67
N THR A 87 -3.41 -5.87 1.97
CA THR A 87 -2.88 -5.46 0.68
C THR A 87 -1.36 -5.26 0.74
N PRO A 88 -0.59 -5.79 -0.23
CA PRO A 88 0.84 -5.56 -0.38
C PRO A 88 1.30 -4.12 -0.11
N GLY A 89 2.36 -3.97 0.69
CA GLY A 89 2.87 -2.69 1.17
C GLY A 89 2.33 -2.27 2.56
N ILE A 90 1.32 -2.98 3.06
CA ILE A 90 0.69 -2.75 4.36
C ILE A 90 0.90 -3.98 5.27
N GLY A 91 1.25 -3.76 6.54
CA GLY A 91 1.45 -4.82 7.52
C GLY A 91 0.19 -5.62 7.83
N SER A 92 0.35 -6.94 8.02
CA SER A 92 -0.71 -7.90 8.38
C SER A 92 -0.62 -8.28 9.86
N TRP A 93 -0.90 -7.32 10.74
CA TRP A 93 -0.93 -7.49 12.20
C TRP A 93 -2.36 -7.33 12.74
N PRO A 94 -2.67 -7.66 14.00
CA PRO A 94 -3.99 -7.38 14.56
C PRO A 94 -4.42 -5.93 14.33
N ILE A 95 -5.72 -5.71 14.11
CA ILE A 95 -6.28 -4.37 13.99
C ILE A 95 -6.36 -3.76 15.38
N GLN A 96 -5.71 -2.61 15.53
CA GLN A 96 -5.71 -1.87 16.78
C GLN A 96 -6.95 -0.97 16.87
N PRO A 97 -7.75 -1.02 17.94
CA PRO A 97 -8.82 -0.06 18.15
C PRO A 97 -8.27 1.32 18.50
N GLY A 98 -8.99 2.36 18.11
CA GLY A 98 -8.67 3.76 18.41
C GLY A 98 -8.50 4.61 17.16
N THR A 99 -7.71 5.68 17.32
CA THR A 99 -7.51 6.69 16.28
C THR A 99 -6.53 6.20 15.22
N TRP A 100 -7.01 6.09 13.99
CA TRP A 100 -6.19 5.82 12.80
C TRP A 100 -6.05 7.08 11.95
N THR A 101 -4.97 7.18 11.18
CA THR A 101 -4.78 8.26 10.21
C THR A 101 -4.35 7.70 8.87
N VAL A 102 -5.10 8.01 7.81
CA VAL A 102 -4.64 7.86 6.42
C VAL A 102 -4.05 9.17 5.97
N PHE A 103 -2.84 9.14 5.43
CA PHE A 103 -2.24 10.29 4.79
C PHE A 103 -2.35 10.13 3.28
N VAL A 104 -2.99 11.09 2.64
CA VAL A 104 -2.89 11.24 1.18
C VAL A 104 -1.55 11.91 0.89
N ALA A 105 -0.59 11.13 0.40
CA ALA A 105 0.77 11.57 0.13
C ALA A 105 0.89 12.04 -1.32
N ALA A 106 0.93 13.35 -1.53
CA ALA A 106 0.94 13.97 -2.84
C ALA A 106 2.37 14.00 -3.43
N HIS A 107 2.91 12.85 -3.83
CA HIS A 107 4.29 12.74 -4.31
C HIS A 107 4.60 13.59 -5.55
N ARG A 108 3.64 13.75 -6.46
CA ARG A 108 3.78 14.61 -7.64
C ARG A 108 2.42 15.04 -8.14
N ILE A 109 2.15 16.35 -8.09
CA ILE A 109 1.00 16.99 -8.71
C ILE A 109 1.48 17.88 -9.84
N LEU A 110 1.01 17.64 -11.04
CA LEU A 110 1.49 18.28 -12.26
C LEU A 110 0.54 19.40 -12.70
N PRO A 111 1.04 20.61 -12.95
CA PRO A 111 0.24 21.67 -13.54
C PRO A 111 -0.08 21.36 -15.02
N PRO A 112 -1.15 21.94 -15.59
CA PRO A 112 -1.92 23.07 -15.03
C PRO A 112 -3.10 22.68 -14.15
N ASP A 113 -3.48 21.41 -14.13
CA ASP A 113 -4.74 21.00 -13.51
C ASP A 113 -4.64 20.92 -11.98
N THR A 114 -5.79 21.11 -11.33
CA THR A 114 -6.01 20.70 -9.95
C THR A 114 -6.47 19.26 -9.94
N VAL A 115 -5.89 18.43 -9.06
CA VAL A 115 -6.31 17.05 -8.84
C VAL A 115 -7.34 17.02 -7.73
N THR A 116 -8.51 16.44 -7.95
CA THR A 116 -9.46 16.12 -6.87
C THR A 116 -9.37 14.65 -6.52
N TYR A 117 -9.60 14.32 -5.24
CA TYR A 117 -9.63 12.93 -4.79
C TYR A 117 -10.82 12.66 -3.86
N GLU A 118 -11.18 11.39 -3.80
CA GLU A 118 -12.13 10.81 -2.86
C GLU A 118 -11.47 9.63 -2.15
N LEU A 119 -11.63 9.58 -0.83
CA LEU A 119 -11.16 8.54 0.06
C LEU A 119 -12.34 8.01 0.85
N THR A 120 -12.63 6.73 0.71
CA THR A 120 -13.69 6.07 1.48
C THR A 120 -13.09 4.94 2.29
N ILE A 121 -13.41 4.90 3.58
CA ILE A 121 -12.93 3.89 4.52
C ILE A 121 -14.13 3.17 5.09
N SER A 122 -14.17 1.86 4.94
CA SER A 122 -15.26 1.02 5.42
C SER A 122 -14.73 0.02 6.44
N LEU A 123 -15.34 -0.02 7.63
CA LEU A 123 -14.96 -0.93 8.70
C LEU A 123 -15.95 -2.11 8.78
N SER A 124 -15.41 -3.31 9.02
CA SER A 124 -16.18 -4.52 9.29
C SER A 124 -15.65 -5.21 10.55
N ASP A 125 -16.53 -5.85 11.30
CA ASP A 125 -16.23 -6.76 12.42
C ASP A 125 -16.55 -8.23 12.09
N GLU A 126 -16.91 -8.51 10.83
CA GLU A 126 -17.25 -9.85 10.37
C GLU A 126 -16.01 -10.77 10.37
N PRO A 127 -16.15 -12.05 10.74
CA PRO A 127 -15.04 -12.99 10.68
C PRO A 127 -14.43 -13.09 9.28
N LEU A 128 -13.11 -12.99 9.18
CA LEU A 128 -12.42 -13.10 7.90
C LEU A 128 -12.23 -14.55 7.49
N THR A 129 -12.70 -14.87 6.28
CA THR A 129 -12.46 -16.15 5.61
C THR A 129 -11.47 -15.97 4.46
N ILE A 130 -10.24 -15.57 4.79
CA ILE A 130 -9.15 -15.39 3.82
C ILE A 130 -7.95 -16.27 4.18
N THR A 131 -7.24 -16.73 3.16
CA THR A 131 -6.01 -17.52 3.31
C THR A 131 -4.83 -16.70 2.81
N ALA A 132 -3.88 -16.41 3.70
CA ALA A 132 -2.65 -15.74 3.32
C ALA A 132 -1.82 -16.62 2.34
N PRO A 133 -1.14 -16.02 1.35
CA PRO A 133 -0.20 -16.74 0.51
C PRO A 133 0.92 -17.35 1.37
N GLN A 134 1.33 -18.56 1.03
CA GLN A 134 2.46 -19.23 1.67
C GLN A 134 3.73 -19.00 0.86
N TYR A 135 4.76 -18.48 1.53
CA TYR A 135 6.06 -18.22 0.95
C TYR A 135 7.09 -19.23 1.45
N ASP A 136 8.00 -19.67 0.56
CA ASP A 136 9.16 -20.48 0.96
C ASP A 136 10.12 -19.61 1.79
N GLY A 137 10.10 -19.82 3.10
CA GLY A 137 10.98 -19.14 4.05
C GLY A 137 12.40 -19.71 4.13
N SER A 138 12.77 -20.68 3.27
CA SER A 138 14.12 -21.25 3.29
C SER A 138 15.17 -20.19 2.95
N GLN A 139 16.09 -19.95 3.88
CA GLN A 139 17.25 -19.12 3.61
C GLN A 139 18.22 -19.91 2.73
N ARG A 140 18.60 -19.34 1.60
CA ARG A 140 19.55 -19.93 0.66
C ARG A 140 20.74 -19.00 0.52
N VAL A 141 21.91 -19.51 0.89
CA VAL A 141 23.19 -18.82 0.69
C VAL A 141 23.79 -19.33 -0.62
N ALA A 142 24.07 -18.43 -1.56
CA ALA A 142 24.62 -18.81 -2.87
C ALA A 142 26.01 -19.45 -2.73
N ASN A 143 26.89 -18.83 -1.94
CA ASN A 143 28.18 -19.35 -1.51
C ASN A 143 28.50 -18.73 -0.14
N ALA A 144 29.09 -19.50 0.78
CA ALA A 144 29.40 -19.03 2.14
C ALA A 144 30.85 -18.51 2.27
N ASN A 145 31.68 -18.69 1.24
CA ASN A 145 33.08 -18.27 1.24
C ASN A 145 33.25 -16.80 0.82
N PRO A 146 34.29 -16.09 1.26
CA PRO A 146 34.62 -14.79 0.71
C PRO A 146 34.82 -14.85 -0.82
N GLY A 147 34.27 -13.89 -1.56
CA GLY A 147 34.34 -13.88 -3.00
C GLY A 147 33.54 -12.75 -3.64
N TRP A 148 33.52 -12.73 -4.97
CA TRP A 148 32.67 -11.84 -5.75
C TRP A 148 31.31 -12.47 -5.97
N TYR A 149 30.26 -11.70 -5.68
CA TYR A 149 28.87 -12.11 -5.86
C TYR A 149 28.21 -11.21 -6.87
N ARG A 150 27.44 -11.80 -7.78
CA ARG A 150 26.64 -11.05 -8.75
C ARG A 150 25.28 -10.77 -8.13
N GLY A 151 24.86 -9.52 -8.08
CA GLY A 151 23.55 -9.19 -7.56
C GLY A 151 22.94 -7.93 -8.13
N ASP A 152 21.65 -7.77 -7.86
CA ASP A 152 20.90 -6.55 -8.13
C ASP A 152 20.69 -5.80 -6.81
N LEU A 153 20.92 -4.48 -6.84
CA LEU A 153 20.86 -3.60 -5.68
C LEU A 153 19.62 -2.71 -5.65
N HIS A 154 18.69 -2.85 -6.61
CA HIS A 154 17.48 -2.04 -6.64
C HIS A 154 16.36 -2.70 -7.43
N ALA A 155 15.40 -3.29 -6.72
CA ALA A 155 14.22 -3.87 -7.32
C ALA A 155 12.96 -3.66 -6.50
N HIS A 156 11.82 -3.64 -7.21
CA HIS A 156 10.50 -3.44 -6.63
C HIS A 156 9.62 -4.67 -6.85
N THR A 157 8.76 -4.96 -5.88
CA THR A 157 7.71 -5.97 -5.99
C THR A 157 6.34 -5.31 -5.92
N ILE A 158 5.28 -6.12 -5.91
CA ILE A 158 3.92 -5.65 -5.65
C ILE A 158 3.75 -4.96 -4.30
N HIS A 159 4.72 -5.04 -3.38
CA HIS A 159 4.70 -4.31 -2.11
C HIS A 159 5.05 -2.82 -2.26
N SER A 160 5.44 -2.39 -3.45
CA SER A 160 5.66 -0.99 -3.82
C SER A 160 5.02 -0.71 -5.19
N ASP A 161 5.79 -0.32 -6.21
CA ASP A 161 5.32 -0.02 -7.55
C ASP A 161 5.70 -1.05 -8.61
N GLY A 162 6.24 -2.20 -8.19
CA GLY A 162 6.58 -3.33 -9.04
C GLY A 162 5.35 -4.14 -9.50
N TRP A 163 5.63 -5.18 -10.28
CA TRP A 163 4.60 -6.09 -10.82
C TRP A 163 4.71 -7.54 -10.37
N TRP A 164 5.87 -7.95 -9.87
CA TRP A 164 6.11 -9.33 -9.48
C TRP A 164 5.97 -9.49 -7.99
N ASP A 165 5.41 -10.62 -7.58
CA ASP A 165 5.51 -11.05 -6.19
C ASP A 165 6.94 -11.56 -5.91
N ILE A 166 7.32 -11.64 -4.63
CA ILE A 166 8.66 -12.03 -4.18
C ILE A 166 9.09 -13.40 -4.74
N PRO A 167 8.25 -14.46 -4.77
CA PRO A 167 8.68 -15.75 -5.29
C PRO A 167 9.01 -15.72 -6.78
N GLU A 168 8.17 -15.08 -7.58
CA GLU A 168 8.35 -14.96 -9.03
C GLU A 168 9.59 -14.12 -9.34
N PHE A 169 9.74 -13.01 -8.64
CA PHE A 169 10.91 -12.13 -8.76
C PHE A 169 12.21 -12.85 -8.44
N THR A 170 12.28 -13.51 -7.29
CA THR A 170 13.50 -14.22 -6.89
C THR A 170 13.79 -15.43 -7.77
N ALA A 171 12.77 -16.14 -8.26
CA ALA A 171 12.94 -17.24 -9.21
C ALA A 171 13.52 -16.76 -10.54
N TYR A 172 12.98 -15.66 -11.10
CA TYR A 172 13.51 -15.08 -12.34
C TYR A 172 14.96 -14.63 -12.18
N MET A 173 15.28 -13.90 -11.11
CA MET A 173 16.63 -13.38 -10.86
C MET A 173 17.67 -14.48 -10.68
N ARG A 174 17.29 -15.59 -10.02
CA ARG A 174 18.13 -16.80 -9.97
C ARG A 174 18.35 -17.39 -11.36
N GLY A 175 17.31 -17.42 -12.20
CA GLY A 175 17.43 -17.84 -13.60
C GLY A 175 18.39 -16.97 -14.42
N GLN A 176 18.61 -15.71 -14.02
CA GLN A 176 19.61 -14.81 -14.60
C GLN A 176 21.03 -14.99 -14.02
N GLY A 177 21.22 -15.94 -13.09
CA GLY A 177 22.50 -16.20 -12.44
C GLY A 177 22.90 -15.14 -11.41
N LEU A 178 21.92 -14.49 -10.76
CA LEU A 178 22.18 -13.60 -9.62
C LEU A 178 22.28 -14.41 -8.32
N ASP A 179 23.28 -14.09 -7.50
CA ASP A 179 23.52 -14.67 -6.18
C ASP A 179 22.68 -14.00 -5.09
N PHE A 180 22.39 -12.71 -5.25
CA PHE A 180 21.56 -11.94 -4.32
C PHE A 180 20.80 -10.82 -5.04
N VAL A 181 19.75 -10.34 -4.38
CA VAL A 181 18.94 -9.20 -4.80
C VAL A 181 18.51 -8.41 -3.58
N THR A 182 18.28 -7.11 -3.73
CA THR A 182 17.69 -6.27 -2.69
C THR A 182 16.35 -5.71 -3.15
N LEU A 183 15.36 -5.76 -2.27
CA LEU A 183 14.10 -5.05 -2.47
C LEU A 183 14.24 -3.62 -1.94
N SER A 184 13.64 -2.67 -2.65
CA SER A 184 13.67 -1.23 -2.36
C SER A 184 12.28 -0.66 -2.22
#